data_AF-A0A6J4JJ21-F1
#
_entry.id   AF-A0A6J4JJ21-F1
#
_cell.length_a   1.000
_cell.length_b   1.000
_cell.length_c   1.000
_cell.angle_alpha   90.00
_cell.angle_beta   90.00
_cell.angle_gamma   90.00
#
_symmetry.space_group_name_H-M   'P 1'
#
loop_
_entity.id
_entity.type
_entity.pdbx_description
1 polymer ?
#
loop_
_entity_poly.entity_id
_entity_poly.type
_entity_poly.pdbx_seq_one_letter_code
_entity_poly.pdbx_strand_id
1 'polypeptide(L)' 'MSSPAPKSPYAGYRSPAEVISHAVWLYFRFPFGLRMVEEMLAARGIVVSHETVRRWALKFGQEFANRIR' A
#
# COMPACT_ATOMS: atom_id res chain seq x y z
N MET A 1 6.40 -10.07 -32.10
CA MET A 1 5.22 -9.92 -31.22
C MET A 1 5.72 -9.74 -29.79
N SER A 2 5.88 -8.51 -29.31
CA SER A 2 6.28 -8.28 -27.92
C SER A 2 5.03 -8.33 -27.05
N SER A 3 4.91 -9.35 -26.21
CA SER A 3 3.89 -9.38 -25.15
C SER A 3 4.00 -8.12 -24.30
N PRO A 4 2.90 -7.40 -24.01
CA PRO A 4 2.95 -6.33 -23.03
C PRO A 4 3.25 -6.98 -21.67
N ALA A 5 4.44 -6.68 -21.11
CA ALA A 5 4.75 -7.04 -19.73
C ALA A 5 3.58 -6.60 -18.84
N PRO A 6 3.15 -7.42 -17.86
CA PRO A 6 2.03 -7.07 -17.00
C PRO A 6 2.31 -5.69 -16.41
N LYS A 7 1.42 -4.72 -16.70
CA LYS A 7 1.56 -3.37 -16.17
C LYS A 7 1.56 -3.51 -14.65
N SER A 8 2.70 -3.21 -14.03
CA SER A 8 2.83 -3.24 -12.58
C SER A 8 1.67 -2.43 -12.00
N PRO A 9 0.85 -2.97 -11.08
CA PRO A 9 -0.38 -2.31 -10.61
C PRO A 9 -0.10 -1.01 -9.83
N TYR A 10 1.19 -0.73 -9.61
CA TYR A 10 1.77 0.48 -9.03
C TYR A 10 2.17 1.53 -10.07
N ALA A 11 2.02 1.26 -11.38
CA ALA A 11 2.34 2.21 -12.44
C ALA A 11 1.47 3.48 -12.30
N GLY A 12 2.13 4.63 -12.08
CA GLY A 12 1.47 5.93 -11.92
C GLY A 12 1.40 6.46 -10.49
N TYR A 13 1.83 5.70 -9.47
CA TYR A 13 1.96 6.24 -8.12
C TYR A 13 3.32 6.91 -7.92
N ARG A 14 3.33 8.06 -7.25
CA ARG A 14 4.56 8.79 -6.87
C ARG A 14 5.38 8.01 -5.82
N SER A 15 4.75 7.05 -5.15
CA SER A 15 5.34 6.21 -4.12
C SER A 15 5.81 4.88 -4.71
N PRO A 16 6.98 4.35 -4.28
CA PRO A 16 7.43 3.02 -4.67
C PRO A 16 6.40 1.95 -4.31
N ALA A 17 6.32 0.89 -5.13
CA ALA A 17 5.45 -0.27 -4.89
C ALA A 17 5.66 -0.91 -3.50
N GLU A 18 6.91 -0.91 -3.02
CA GLU A 18 7.29 -1.44 -1.71
C GLU A 18 6.64 -0.65 -0.56
N VAL A 19 6.56 0.67 -0.69
CA VAL A 19 5.91 1.54 0.31
C VAL A 19 4.43 1.25 0.38
N ILE A 20 3.79 1.13 -0.78
CA ILE A 20 2.35 0.86 -0.89
C ILE A 20 2.04 -0.52 -0.28
N SER A 21 2.83 -1.53 -0.65
CA SER A 21 2.70 -2.89 -0.12
C SER A 21 2.90 -2.92 1.40
N HIS A 22 3.89 -2.19 1.90
CA HIS A 22 4.18 -2.13 3.33
C HIS A 22 3.07 -1.42 4.12
N ALA A 23 2.52 -0.33 3.59
CA ALA A 23 1.40 0.39 4.21
C ALA A 23 0.15 -0.47 4.31
N VAL A 24 -0.20 -1.17 3.23
CA VAL A 24 -1.35 -2.09 3.18
C VAL A 24 -1.12 -3.28 4.11
N TRP A 25 0.08 -3.85 4.12
CA TRP A 25 0.42 -4.93 5.04
C TRP A 25 0.31 -4.51 6.51
N LEU A 26 0.84 -3.34 6.89
CA LEU A 26 0.73 -2.82 8.27
C LEU A 26 -0.74 -2.64 8.69
N TYR A 27 -1.57 -2.13 7.78
CA TYR A 27 -3.00 -1.91 8.03
C TYR A 27 -3.78 -3.22 8.25
N PHE A 28 -3.48 -4.28 7.48
CA PHE A 28 -4.18 -5.57 7.62
C PHE A 28 -3.57 -6.49 8.68
N ARG A 29 -2.28 -6.38 8.97
CA ARG A 29 -1.57 -7.28 9.88
C ARG A 29 -1.73 -6.92 11.36
N PHE A 30 -1.98 -5.64 11.65
CA PHE A 30 -2.07 -5.10 12.99
C PHE A 30 -3.37 -4.30 13.17
N PRO A 31 -3.92 -4.20 14.39
CA PRO A 31 -5.08 -3.35 14.69
C PRO A 31 -4.69 -1.86 14.74
N PHE A 32 -3.87 -1.40 13.81
CA PHE A 32 -3.44 -0.01 13.72
C PHE A 32 -4.47 0.82 12.95
N GLY A 33 -4.85 1.96 13.50
CA GLY A 33 -5.60 2.97 12.74
C GLY A 33 -4.76 3.55 11.60
N LEU A 34 -5.41 4.12 10.59
CA LEU A 34 -4.74 4.71 9.42
C LEU A 34 -3.72 5.80 9.80
N ARG A 35 -3.99 6.55 10.87
CA ARG A 35 -3.07 7.56 11.44
C ARG A 35 -1.77 6.95 11.96
N MET A 36 -1.85 5.80 12.62
CA MET A 36 -0.65 5.13 13.11
C MET A 36 0.22 4.64 11.94
N VAL A 37 -0.40 4.13 10.87
CA VAL A 37 0.33 3.73 9.65
C VAL A 37 0.98 4.94 8.97
N GLU A 38 0.28 6.08 8.90
CA GLU A 38 0.84 7.36 8.43
C GLU A 38 2.09 7.76 9.24
N GLU A 39 2.01 7.74 10.58
CA GLU A 39 3.13 8.08 11.46
C GLU A 39 4.32 7.10 11.32
N MET A 40 4.06 5.80 11.18
CA MET A 40 5.12 4.80 10.96
C MET A 40 5.84 4.98 9.63
N LEU A 41 5.12 5.39 8.59
CA LEU A 41 5.71 5.72 7.29
C LEU A 41 6.48 7.04 7.38
N ALA A 42 5.94 8.04 8.08
CA ALA A 42 6.62 9.31 8.32
C ALA A 42 7.95 9.12 9.07
N ALA A 43 7.99 8.25 10.07
CA ALA A 43 9.21 7.88 10.79
C ALA A 43 10.29 7.24 9.89
N ARG A 44 9.90 6.69 8.74
CA ARG A 44 10.81 6.17 7.70
C ARG A 44 11.15 7.20 6.62
N GLY A 45 10.76 8.47 6.82
CA GLY A 45 10.93 9.54 5.84
C GLY A 45 9.89 9.54 4.72
N ILE A 46 8.82 8.75 4.84
CA ILE A 46 7.78 8.60 3.82
C ILE A 46 6.55 9.38 4.28
N VAL A 47 6.42 10.61 3.78
CA VAL A 47 5.26 11.46 4.10
C VAL A 47 4.11 11.12 3.16
N VAL A 48 3.12 10.38 3.67
CA VAL A 48 1.89 10.03 2.95
C VAL A 48 0.69 10.26 3.84
N SER A 49 -0.37 10.84 3.28
CA SER A 49 -1.61 11.04 4.04
C SER A 49 -2.33 9.71 4.31
N HIS A 50 -3.03 9.62 5.44
CA HIS A 50 -3.85 8.49 5.85
C HIS A 50 -4.96 8.18 4.82
N GLU A 51 -5.44 9.20 4.09
CA GLU A 51 -6.33 9.01 2.93
C GLU A 51 -5.67 8.22 1.79
N THR A 52 -4.40 8.47 1.53
CA THR A 52 -3.61 7.73 0.53
C THR A 52 -3.46 6.28 0.96
N VAL A 53 -3.14 6.04 2.23
CA VAL A 53 -3.09 4.69 2.82
C VAL A 53 -4.45 4.00 2.70
N ARG A 54 -5.56 4.70 2.97
CA ARG A 54 -6.92 4.18 2.80
C ARG A 54 -7.21 3.81 1.35
N ARG A 55 -6.84 4.64 0.38
CA ARG A 55 -7.02 4.34 -1.06
C ARG A 55 -6.21 3.10 -1.47
N TRP A 56 -5.00 2.95 -0.95
CA TRP A 56 -4.19 1.75 -1.18
C TRP A 56 -4.81 0.51 -0.54
N ALA A 57 -5.28 0.60 0.71
CA ALA A 57 -5.96 -0.50 1.38
C ALA A 57 -7.26 -0.90 0.67
N LEU A 58 -8.02 0.04 0.10
CA LEU A 58 -9.21 -0.29 -0.69
C LEU A 58 -8.85 -0.97 -2.03
N LYS A 59 -7.78 -0.52 -2.68
CA LYS A 59 -7.39 -1.04 -4.01
C LYS A 59 -6.63 -2.37 -3.95
N PHE A 60 -5.70 -2.50 -3.01
CA PHE A 60 -4.80 -3.64 -2.88
C PHE A 60 -5.15 -4.54 -1.69
N GLY A 61 -5.94 -4.06 -0.74
CA GLY A 61 -6.30 -4.81 0.45
C GLY A 61 -7.15 -6.03 0.15
N GLN A 62 -7.91 -6.05 -0.95
CA GLN A 62 -8.66 -7.24 -1.33
C GLN A 62 -7.73 -8.39 -1.79
N GLU A 63 -6.68 -8.08 -2.55
CA GLU A 63 -5.65 -9.08 -2.88
C GLU A 63 -4.90 -9.54 -1.63
N PHE A 64 -4.56 -8.62 -0.72
CA PHE A 64 -3.89 -8.97 0.54
C PHE A 64 -4.77 -9.81 1.46
N ALA A 65 -6.05 -9.46 1.63
CA ALA A 65 -7.01 -10.21 2.44
C ALA A 65 -7.25 -11.62 1.88
N ASN A 66 -7.32 -11.76 0.56
CA ASN A 66 -7.41 -13.06 -0.10
C ASN A 66 -6.15 -13.93 0.10
N ARG A 67 -4.98 -13.30 0.30
CA ARG A 67 -3.69 -13.99 0.47
C ARG A 67 -3.37 -14.35 1.93
N ILE A 68 -4.05 -13.71 2.90
CA ILE A 68 -3.88 -13.95 4.34
C ILE A 68 -4.88 -15.00 4.87
N ARG A 69 -5.87 -15.41 4.05
CA ARG A 69 -6.88 -16.42 4.41
C ARG A 69 -6.42 -17.85 4.16
#